data_AF-A0A7W0VLY7-F1
#
_entry.id   AF-A0A7W0VLY7-F1
#
_cell.length_a   1.000
_cell.length_b   1.000
_cell.length_c   1.000
_cell.angle_alpha   90.00
_cell.angle_beta   90.00
_cell.angle_gamma   90.00
#
_symmetry.space_group_name_H-M   'P 1'
#
loop_
_entity.id
_entity.type
_entity.pdbx_description
1 polymer ?
#
loop_
_entity_poly.entity_id
_entity_poly.type
_entity_poly.pdbx_seq_one_letter_code
_entity_poly.pdbx_strand_id
1 'polypeptide(L)'
;MKTIASDELQLAKLELTKSVKTAAGEAAVVVLGGIVALIGFGMLCVVAVVALAPVISALWLRLLIMAVIYLVAGGAIAGVFAKKLAGDVKPDMSDTVYQAKKTVENVKEGLKA
;
A
#
# COMPACT_ATOMS: atom_id res chain seq x y z
N MET A 1 -31.69 19.23 23.75
CA MET A 1 -30.32 18.66 23.81
C MET A 1 -29.88 17.97 22.50
N LYS A 2 -30.14 18.54 21.31
CA LYS A 2 -29.83 17.90 20.01
C LYS A 2 -28.70 18.59 19.21
N THR A 3 -28.22 19.73 19.70
CA THR A 3 -27.25 20.59 19.00
C THR A 3 -25.80 20.17 19.24
N ILE A 4 -25.45 19.71 20.45
CA ILE A 4 -24.05 19.39 20.82
C ILE A 4 -23.52 18.18 20.03
N ALA A 5 -24.29 17.11 19.92
CA ALA A 5 -23.88 15.92 19.17
C ALA A 5 -23.69 16.19 17.66
N SER A 6 -24.43 17.16 17.10
CA SER A 6 -24.30 17.52 15.68
C SER A 6 -23.06 18.37 15.42
N ASP A 7 -22.70 19.24 16.37
CA ASP A 7 -21.52 20.09 16.32
C ASP A 7 -20.22 19.27 16.42
N GLU A 8 -20.15 18.34 17.37
CA GLU A 8 -19.00 17.43 17.55
C GLU A 8 -18.77 16.56 16.31
N LEU A 9 -19.86 16.08 15.68
CA LEU A 9 -19.79 15.33 14.42
C LEU A 9 -19.32 16.21 13.25
N GLN A 10 -19.70 17.48 13.20
CA GLN A 10 -19.19 18.42 12.20
C GLN A 10 -17.71 18.70 12.40
N LEU A 11 -17.27 18.87 13.64
CA LEU A 11 -15.87 19.09 14.00
C LEU A 11 -15.01 17.86 13.64
N ALA A 12 -15.47 16.66 13.99
CA ALA A 12 -14.80 15.41 13.64
C ALA A 12 -14.68 15.24 12.12
N LYS A 13 -15.73 15.58 11.36
CA LYS A 13 -15.66 15.57 9.88
C LYS A 13 -14.64 16.57 9.33
N LEU A 14 -14.56 17.76 9.92
CA LEU A 14 -13.58 18.77 9.52
C LEU A 14 -12.15 18.27 9.79
N GLU A 15 -11.91 17.68 10.96
CA GLU A 15 -10.61 17.16 11.37
C GLU A 15 -10.21 15.92 10.55
N LEU A 16 -11.16 15.02 10.25
CA LEU A 16 -10.96 13.90 9.34
C LEU A 16 -10.61 14.40 7.93
N THR A 17 -11.34 15.39 7.42
CA THR A 17 -11.05 15.97 6.09
C THR A 17 -9.67 16.61 6.04
N LYS A 18 -9.29 17.33 7.11
CA LYS A 18 -7.96 17.93 7.26
C LYS A 18 -6.87 16.86 7.32
N SER A 19 -7.09 15.81 8.10
CA SER A 19 -6.19 14.65 8.22
C SER A 19 -6.01 13.92 6.90
N VAL A 20 -7.11 13.65 6.19
CA VAL A 20 -7.11 13.03 4.86
C VAL A 20 -6.38 13.91 3.84
N LYS A 21 -6.59 15.23 3.85
CA LYS A 21 -5.92 16.14 2.92
C LYS A 21 -4.40 16.18 3.13
N THR A 22 -3.95 16.19 4.38
CA THR A 22 -2.52 16.15 4.71
C THR A 22 -1.91 14.81 4.34
N ALA A 23 -2.56 13.69 4.71
CA ALA A 23 -2.12 12.35 4.35
C ALA A 23 -2.10 12.13 2.83
N ALA A 24 -3.08 12.68 2.09
CA ALA A 24 -3.12 12.63 0.64
C ALA A 24 -1.95 13.40 -0.02
N GLY A 25 -1.55 14.53 0.57
CA GLY A 25 -0.40 15.30 0.10
C GLY A 25 0.92 14.52 0.24
N GLU A 26 1.14 13.88 1.39
CA GLU A 26 2.33 13.07 1.64
C GLU A 26 2.33 11.80 0.78
N ALA A 27 1.18 11.15 0.62
CA ALA A 27 1.03 9.99 -0.27
C ALA A 27 1.29 10.34 -1.74
N ALA A 28 0.94 11.56 -2.19
CA ALA A 28 1.17 11.98 -3.57
C ALA A 28 2.67 12.02 -3.92
N VAL A 29 3.52 12.50 -3.00
CA VAL A 29 4.97 12.53 -3.21
C VAL A 29 5.55 11.12 -3.28
N VAL A 30 5.07 10.20 -2.42
CA VAL A 30 5.50 8.79 -2.45
C VAL A 30 5.13 8.11 -3.75
N VAL A 31 3.92 8.34 -4.27
CA VAL A 31 3.48 7.77 -5.55
C VAL A 31 4.31 8.32 -6.71
N LEU A 32 4.53 9.65 -6.77
CA LEU A 32 5.35 10.27 -7.80
C LEU A 32 6.80 9.78 -7.74
N GLY A 33 7.39 9.75 -6.55
CA GLY A 33 8.73 9.19 -6.32
C GLY A 33 8.82 7.72 -6.73
N GLY A 34 7.77 6.94 -6.44
CA GLY A 34 7.64 5.55 -6.87
C GLY A 34 7.65 5.40 -8.39
N ILE A 35 6.92 6.25 -9.12
CA ILE A 35 6.93 6.24 -10.60
C ILE A 35 8.33 6.56 -11.14
N VAL A 36 8.97 7.61 -10.62
CA VAL A 36 10.34 7.99 -11.04
C VAL A 36 11.33 6.87 -10.74
N ALA A 37 11.23 6.25 -9.56
CA ALA A 37 12.06 5.11 -9.18
C ALA A 37 11.83 3.90 -10.10
N LEU A 38 10.59 3.61 -10.50
CA LEU A 38 10.28 2.54 -11.45
C LEU A 38 10.87 2.80 -12.83
N ILE A 39 10.83 4.04 -13.31
CA ILE A 39 11.46 4.43 -14.59
C ILE A 39 12.98 4.25 -14.49
N GLY A 40 13.61 4.74 -13.42
CA GLY A 40 15.04 4.58 -13.18
C GLY A 40 15.45 3.11 -13.06
N PHE A 41 14.65 2.29 -12.39
CA PHE A 41 14.86 0.85 -12.30
C PHE A 41 14.76 0.16 -13.67
N GLY A 42 13.78 0.54 -14.49
CA GLY A 42 13.68 0.06 -15.87
C GLY A 42 14.91 0.42 -16.72
N MET A 43 15.43 1.64 -16.55
CA MET A 43 16.67 2.08 -17.20
C MET A 43 17.87 1.24 -16.76
N LEU A 44 17.98 0.95 -15.46
CA LEU A 44 19.03 0.12 -14.89
C LEU A 44 18.96 -1.32 -15.45
N CYS A 45 17.75 -1.85 -15.64
CA CYS A 45 17.55 -3.15 -16.27
C CYS A 45 18.10 -3.19 -17.70
N VAL A 46 17.88 -2.13 -18.49
CA VAL A 46 18.42 -2.00 -19.86
C VAL A 46 19.94 -1.89 -19.84
N VAL A 47 20.50 -1.08 -18.93
CA VAL A 47 21.96 -0.93 -18.78
C VAL A 47 22.63 -2.27 -18.49
N ALA A 48 22.06 -3.09 -17.62
CA ALA A 48 22.60 -4.42 -17.32
C ALA A 48 22.60 -5.36 -18.54
N VAL A 49 21.57 -5.30 -19.40
CA VAL A 49 21.55 -6.05 -20.67
C VAL A 49 22.67 -5.57 -21.61
N VAL A 50 22.88 -4.26 -21.70
CA VAL A 50 23.95 -3.67 -22.52
C VAL A 50 25.33 -3.99 -21.96
N ALA A 51 25.51 -3.99 -20.64
CA ALA A 51 26.76 -4.31 -19.97
C ALA A 51 27.24 -5.76 -20.20
N LEU A 52 26.34 -6.67 -20.59
CA LEU A 52 26.68 -8.03 -21.00
C LEU A 52 27.20 -8.14 -22.45
N ALA A 53 27.18 -7.05 -23.22
CA ALA A 53 27.68 -7.02 -24.60
C ALA A 53 29.09 -7.61 -24.81
N PRO A 54 30.12 -7.33 -23.97
CA PRO A 54 31.46 -7.90 -24.17
C PRO A 54 31.54 -9.40 -23.92
N VAL A 55 30.59 -9.99 -23.18
CA VAL A 55 30.58 -11.42 -22.85
C VAL A 55 29.76 -12.21 -23.88
N ILE A 56 28.63 -11.66 -24.30
CA ILE A 56 27.69 -12.33 -25.22
C ILE A 56 27.35 -11.38 -26.37
N SER A 57 27.90 -11.64 -27.56
CA SER A 57 27.64 -10.81 -28.74
C SER A 57 26.17 -10.85 -29.19
N ALA A 58 25.51 -12.00 -29.03
CA ALA A 58 24.11 -12.19 -29.41
C ALA A 58 23.15 -11.39 -28.51
N LEU A 59 22.44 -10.41 -29.09
CA LEU A 59 21.44 -9.57 -28.39
C LEU A 59 20.30 -10.40 -27.79
N TRP A 60 19.79 -11.36 -28.55
CA TRP A 60 18.64 -12.16 -28.14
C TRP A 60 18.93 -13.02 -26.90
N LEU A 61 20.15 -13.56 -26.79
CA LEU A 61 20.56 -14.36 -25.64
C LEU A 61 20.73 -13.53 -24.36
N ARG A 62 21.27 -12.30 -24.49
CA ARG A 62 21.39 -11.36 -23.37
C ARG A 62 20.03 -10.98 -22.79
N LEU A 63 19.08 -10.68 -23.66
CA LEU A 63 17.69 -10.37 -23.28
C LEU A 63 17.03 -11.54 -22.56
N LEU A 64 17.18 -12.76 -23.10
CA LEU A 64 16.60 -13.96 -22.51
C LEU A 64 17.15 -14.23 -21.09
N ILE A 65 18.47 -14.17 -20.93
CA ILE A 65 19.12 -14.42 -19.63
C ILE A 65 18.70 -13.37 -18.60
N MET A 66 18.77 -12.09 -18.96
CA MET A 66 18.39 -11.02 -18.04
C MET A 66 16.89 -11.02 -17.72
N ALA A 67 16.03 -11.38 -18.68
CA ALA A 67 14.60 -11.55 -18.42
C ALA A 67 14.33 -12.62 -17.36
N VAL A 68 15.02 -13.77 -17.43
CA VAL A 68 14.92 -14.81 -16.40
C VAL A 68 15.42 -14.31 -15.05
N ILE A 69 16.56 -13.61 -15.02
CA ILE A 69 17.12 -13.05 -13.77
C ILE A 69 16.15 -12.05 -13.13
N TYR A 70 15.55 -11.14 -13.90
CA TYR A 70 14.58 -10.18 -13.38
C TYR A 70 13.29 -10.85 -12.92
N LEU A 71 12.82 -11.90 -13.60
CA LEU A 71 11.66 -12.66 -13.15
C LEU A 71 11.91 -13.37 -11.83
N VAL A 72 13.08 -13.98 -11.66
CA VAL A 72 13.44 -14.66 -10.40
C VAL A 72 13.61 -13.63 -9.28
N ALA A 73 14.34 -12.54 -9.52
CA ALA A 73 14.55 -11.49 -8.53
C ALA A 73 13.23 -10.77 -8.16
N GLY A 74 12.46 -10.34 -9.16
CA GLY A 74 11.17 -9.69 -8.98
C GLY A 74 10.14 -10.61 -8.33
N GLY A 75 10.08 -11.88 -8.74
CA GLY A 75 9.21 -12.89 -8.15
C GLY A 75 9.56 -13.19 -6.69
N ALA A 76 10.85 -13.25 -6.33
CA ALA A 76 11.28 -13.43 -4.95
C ALA A 76 10.87 -12.23 -4.07
N ILE A 77 11.12 -11.01 -4.53
CA ILE A 77 10.74 -9.78 -3.82
C ILE A 77 9.21 -9.74 -3.65
N ALA A 78 8.46 -9.89 -4.74
CA ALA A 78 7.00 -9.91 -4.72
C ALA A 78 6.46 -11.01 -3.80
N GLY A 79 7.07 -12.19 -3.79
CA GLY A 79 6.71 -13.29 -2.89
C GLY A 79 6.93 -12.97 -1.42
N VAL A 80 8.03 -12.29 -1.07
CA VAL A 80 8.29 -11.83 0.31
C VAL A 80 7.28 -10.77 0.74
N PHE A 81 6.99 -9.80 -0.12
CA PHE A 81 5.96 -8.78 0.14
C PHE A 81 4.57 -9.39 0.28
N ALA A 82 4.19 -10.30 -0.62
CA ALA A 82 2.93 -11.03 -0.56
C ALA A 82 2.80 -11.84 0.73
N LYS A 83 3.88 -12.50 1.18
CA LYS A 83 3.89 -13.21 2.47
C LYS A 83 3.80 -12.27 3.66
N LYS A 84 4.47 -11.12 3.64
CA LYS A 84 4.34 -10.10 4.68
C LYS A 84 2.92 -9.58 4.77
N LEU A 85 2.33 -9.21 3.63
CA LEU A 85 0.93 -8.76 3.56
C LEU A 85 -0.02 -9.86 4.01
N ALA A 86 0.16 -11.11 3.59
CA ALA A 86 -0.68 -12.22 4.04
C ALA A 86 -0.53 -12.54 5.54
N GLY A 87 0.64 -12.30 6.14
CA GLY A 87 0.89 -12.46 7.56
C GLY A 87 0.32 -11.32 8.42
N ASP A 88 0.33 -10.09 7.91
CA ASP A 88 -0.22 -8.90 8.57
C ASP A 88 -1.74 -8.76 8.36
N VAL A 89 -2.27 -9.26 7.23
CA VAL A 89 -3.70 -9.22 6.86
C VAL A 89 -4.48 -10.41 7.43
N LYS A 90 -4.07 -10.91 8.60
CA LYS A 90 -4.99 -11.61 9.50
C LYS A 90 -5.38 -10.67 10.65
N PRO A 91 -6.01 -9.49 10.42
CA PRO A 91 -6.81 -8.92 11.48
C PRO A 91 -7.84 -10.00 11.77
N ASP A 92 -7.85 -10.49 13.00
CA ASP A 92 -8.96 -11.27 13.50
C ASP A 92 -10.18 -10.34 13.44
N MET A 93 -10.85 -10.34 12.28
CA MET A 93 -12.01 -9.52 12.00
C MET A 93 -13.16 -9.89 12.93
N SER A 94 -13.07 -11.01 13.67
CA SER A 94 -14.04 -11.34 14.70
C SER A 94 -13.96 -10.33 15.85
N ASP A 95 -12.78 -9.92 16.30
CA ASP A 95 -12.62 -8.94 17.38
C ASP A 95 -13.10 -7.55 16.97
N THR A 96 -12.73 -7.07 15.78
CA THR A 96 -13.12 -5.73 15.32
C THR A 96 -14.63 -5.61 15.10
N VAL A 97 -15.27 -6.67 14.57
CA VAL A 97 -16.73 -6.72 14.37
C VAL A 97 -17.46 -6.96 15.69
N TYR A 98 -16.87 -7.71 16.61
CA TYR A 98 -17.42 -7.95 17.96
C TYR A 98 -17.43 -6.66 18.79
N GLN A 99 -16.32 -5.90 18.79
CA GLN A 99 -16.25 -4.62 19.48
C GLN A 99 -17.17 -3.57 18.86
N ALA A 100 -17.32 -3.57 17.53
CA ALA A 100 -18.30 -2.72 16.85
C ALA A 100 -19.74 -3.06 17.28
N LYS A 101 -20.12 -4.35 17.29
CA LYS A 101 -21.45 -4.81 17.74
C LYS A 101 -21.72 -4.44 19.20
N LYS A 102 -20.73 -4.62 20.08
CA LYS A 102 -20.83 -4.30 21.51
C LYS A 102 -20.98 -2.79 21.73
N THR A 103 -20.31 -1.98 20.91
CA THR A 103 -20.48 -0.52 20.92
C THR A 103 -21.91 -0.12 20.53
N VAL A 104 -22.49 -0.74 19.50
CA VAL A 104 -23.88 -0.48 19.11
C VAL A 104 -24.88 -0.93 20.18
N GLU A 105 -24.62 -2.05 20.85
CA GLU A 105 -25.45 -2.58 21.93
C GLU A 105 -25.45 -1.66 23.16
N ASN A 106 -24.27 -1.23 23.63
CA ASN A 106 -24.13 -0.29 24.73
C ASN A 106 -24.82 1.05 24.46
N VAL A 107 -24.74 1.56 23.22
CA VAL A 107 -25.44 2.80 22.83
C VAL A 107 -26.96 2.59 22.83
N LYS A 108 -27.43 1.40 22.47
CA LYS A 108 -28.86 1.07 22.44
C LYS A 108 -29.45 0.86 23.84
N GLU A 109 -28.67 0.31 24.77
CA GLU A 109 -29.06 0.20 26.18
C GLU A 109 -29.05 1.56 26.89
N GLY A 110 -28.04 2.39 26.64
CA GLY A 110 -27.98 3.76 27.16
C GLY A 110 -29.08 4.70 26.64
N LEU A 111 -29.76 4.33 25.55
CA LEU A 111 -30.93 5.06 25.02
C LEU A 111 -32.27 4.50 25.54
N LYS A 112 -32.26 3.32 26.16
CA LYS A 112 -33.44 2.65 26.72
C LYS A 112 -33.55 2.82 28.24
N ALA A 113 -32.47 3.20 28.93
CA ALA A 113 -32.44 3.65 30.31
C ALA A 113 -32.80 5.15 30.40
#